data_AF-A0A7J5EB68-F1
#
_entry.id   AF-A0A7J5EB68-F1
#
_cell.length_a   1.000
_cell.length_b   1.000
_cell.length_c   1.000
_cell.angle_alpha   90.00
_cell.angle_beta   90.00
_cell.angle_gamma   90.00
#
_symmetry.space_group_name_H-M   'P 1'
#
loop_
_entity.id
_entity.type
_entity.pdbx_description
1 polymer ?
#
loop_
_entity_poly.entity_id
_entity_poly.type
_entity_poly.pdbx_seq_one_letter_code
_entity_poly.pdbx_strand_id
1 'polypeptide(L)'
;VYVGLFEMGITFTFWLKGLSLSTNRANTSTFVFLSPFLSLLFIAFVLGEKLYFSSIAGLALIIGGILFQQFSKKKNQESLNV
;
A
#
# COMPACT_ATOMS: atom_id res chain seq x y z
N VAL A 1 24.01 9.21 8.86
CA VAL A 1 24.67 8.02 8.25
C VAL A 1 24.09 6.70 8.77
N TYR A 2 23.79 6.53 10.06
CA TYR A 2 23.16 5.31 10.60
C TYR A 2 21.74 5.03 10.08
N VAL A 3 20.87 6.04 10.06
CA VAL A 3 19.47 5.91 9.59
C VAL A 3 19.39 5.48 8.11
N GLY A 4 20.22 6.03 7.23
CA GLY A 4 20.16 5.72 5.79
C GLY A 4 20.50 4.27 5.45
N LEU A 5 21.49 3.67 6.13
CA LEU A 5 21.92 2.30 5.87
C LEU A 5 21.07 1.27 6.63
N PHE A 6 20.81 1.51 7.92
CA PHE A 6 20.07 0.56 8.76
C PHE A 6 18.56 0.67 8.59
N GLU A 7 17.99 1.87 8.55
CA GLU A 7 16.53 2.05 8.49
C GLU A 7 16.01 1.86 7.07
N MET A 8 16.58 2.58 6.10
CA MET A 8 16.11 2.52 4.72
C MET A 8 16.72 1.34 3.95
N GLY A 9 17.98 0.97 4.21
CA GLY A 9 18.65 -0.14 3.51
C GLY A 9 18.07 -1.53 3.83
N ILE A 10 17.76 -1.80 5.10
CA ILE A 10 17.14 -3.08 5.49
C ILE A 10 15.71 -3.17 4.95
N THR A 11 14.92 -2.11 5.11
CA THR A 11 13.54 -2.04 4.60
C THR A 11 13.49 -2.26 3.08
N PHE A 12 14.43 -1.65 2.34
CA PHE A 12 14.53 -1.83 0.89
C PHE A 12 14.97 -3.25 0.49
N THR A 13 15.86 -3.87 1.27
CA THR A 13 16.28 -5.26 1.02
C THR A 13 15.13 -6.24 1.23
N PHE A 14 14.35 -6.07 2.32
CA PHE A 14 13.14 -6.85 2.56
C PHE A 14 12.07 -6.61 1.49
N TRP A 15 11.92 -5.36 1.04
CA TRP A 15 11.02 -4.99 -0.05
C TRP A 15 11.37 -5.72 -1.35
N LEU A 16 12.64 -5.65 -1.77
CA LEU A 16 13.14 -6.35 -2.97
C LEU A 16 13.00 -7.86 -2.85
N LYS A 17 13.27 -8.44 -1.67
CA LYS A 17 13.12 -9.87 -1.41
C LYS A 17 11.65 -10.31 -1.49
N GLY A 18 10.73 -9.50 -0.96
CA GLY A 18 9.28 -9.73 -1.08
C GLY A 18 8.80 -9.66 -2.53
N LEU A 19 9.30 -8.68 -3.30
CA LEU A 19 9.03 -8.58 -4.73
C LEU A 19 9.56 -9.77 -5.53
N SER A 20 10.70 -10.35 -5.11
CA SER A 20 11.30 -11.53 -5.73
C SER A 20 10.54 -12.83 -5.43
N LEU A 21 9.95 -12.96 -4.24
CA LEU A 21 9.19 -14.16 -3.84
C LEU A 21 7.72 -14.11 -4.29
N SER A 22 7.15 -12.93 -4.55
CA SER A 22 5.80 -12.83 -5.07
C SER A 22 5.77 -13.13 -6.58
N THR A 23 5.27 -14.32 -6.92
CA THR A 23 4.90 -14.79 -8.27
C THR A 23 4.06 -13.78 -9.07
N ASN A 24 3.42 -12.82 -8.39
CA ASN A 24 2.66 -11.74 -9.00
C ASN A 24 3.14 -10.39 -8.44
N ARG A 25 4.29 -9.87 -8.92
CA ARG A 25 4.90 -8.57 -8.52
C ARG A 25 3.90 -7.42 -8.44
N ALA A 26 2.86 -7.53 -9.25
CA ALA A 26 1.84 -6.52 -9.39
C ALA A 26 0.86 -6.53 -8.18
N ASN A 27 0.59 -7.65 -7.51
CA ASN A 27 -0.22 -7.65 -6.27
C ASN A 27 0.54 -7.04 -5.09
N THR A 28 1.85 -7.27 -5.01
CA THR A 28 2.73 -6.77 -3.94
C THR A 28 2.88 -5.26 -4.00
N SER A 29 2.96 -4.66 -5.21
CA SER A 29 3.03 -3.20 -5.36
C SER A 29 1.74 -2.48 -4.93
N THR A 30 0.59 -3.14 -5.02
CA THR A 30 -0.69 -2.56 -4.58
C THR A 30 -0.71 -2.31 -3.06
N PHE A 31 0.03 -3.10 -2.26
CA PHE A 31 0.14 -2.87 -0.81
C PHE A 31 0.87 -1.57 -0.44
N VAL A 32 1.72 -1.01 -1.31
CA VAL A 32 2.36 0.31 -1.06
C VAL A 32 1.31 1.40 -0.95
N PHE A 33 0.25 1.32 -1.76
CA PHE A 33 -0.84 2.29 -1.71
C PHE A 33 -1.67 2.21 -0.41
N LEU A 34 -1.50 1.14 0.37
CA LEU A 34 -2.10 1.04 1.71
C LEU A 34 -1.30 1.84 2.77
N SER A 35 -0.05 2.22 2.47
CA SER A 35 0.79 3.04 3.37
C SER A 35 0.14 4.37 3.78
N PRO A 36 -0.39 5.22 2.88
CA PRO A 36 -1.06 6.46 3.28
C PRO A 36 -2.34 6.20 4.11
N PHE A 37 -3.06 5.11 3.84
CA PHE A 37 -4.21 4.69 4.65
C PHE A 37 -3.79 4.33 6.08
N LEU A 38 -2.79 3.46 6.22
CA LEU A 38 -2.24 3.06 7.52
C LEU A 38 -1.69 4.28 8.27
N SER A 39 -0.97 5.17 7.59
CA SER A 39 -0.43 6.40 8.17
C SER A 39 -1.53 7.28 8.77
N LEU A 40 -2.64 7.50 8.05
CA LEU A 40 -3.80 8.25 8.55
C LEU A 40 -4.45 7.57 9.77
N LEU A 41 -4.58 6.24 9.75
CA LEU A 41 -5.11 5.47 10.88
C LEU A 41 -4.21 5.60 12.11
N PHE A 42 -2.89 5.50 11.93
CA PHE A 42 -1.91 5.68 13.01
C PHE A 42 -1.93 7.11 13.55
N ILE A 43 -2.00 8.14 12.69
CA ILE A 43 -2.11 9.53 13.14
C ILE A 43 -3.38 9.71 13.97
N ALA A 44 -4.52 9.18 13.52
CA ALA A 44 -5.77 9.28 14.28
C ALA A 44 -5.70 8.57 15.64
N PHE A 45 -5.05 7.41 15.71
CA PHE A 45 -4.95 6.61 16.93
C PHE A 45 -3.88 7.11 17.90
N VAL A 46 -2.75 7.60 17.39
CA VAL A 46 -1.58 8.02 18.18
C VAL A 46 -1.66 9.48 18.60
N LEU A 47 -2.10 10.39 17.72
CA LEU A 47 -2.26 11.81 18.06
C LEU A 47 -3.60 12.09 18.75
N GLY A 48 -4.60 11.23 18.59
CA GLY A 48 -5.93 11.40 19.20
C GLY A 48 -6.71 12.61 18.69
N GLU A 49 -6.25 13.26 17.61
CA GLU A 49 -6.92 14.41 17.02
C GLU A 49 -8.18 13.98 16.26
N LYS A 50 -9.23 14.81 16.34
CA LYS A 50 -10.44 14.60 15.56
C LYS A 50 -10.11 14.74 14.08
N LEU A 51 -10.02 13.61 13.39
CA LEU A 51 -9.97 13.57 11.93
C LEU A 51 -11.10 14.41 11.35
N TYR A 52 -10.76 15.42 10.56
CA TYR A 52 -11.74 16.18 9.80
C TYR A 52 -12.43 15.28 8.78
N PHE A 53 -13.66 15.64 8.39
CA PHE A 53 -14.42 14.92 7.37
C PHE A 53 -13.64 14.76 6.04
N SER A 54 -12.75 15.70 5.73
CA SER A 54 -11.84 15.63 4.57
C SER A 54 -10.88 14.44 4.64
N SER A 55 -10.36 14.09 5.82
CA SER A 55 -9.49 12.93 6.01
C SER A 55 -10.25 11.62 5.80
N ILE A 56 -11.49 11.54 6.29
CA ILE A 56 -12.36 10.36 6.09
C ILE A 56 -12.72 10.21 4.61
N ALA A 57 -13.05 11.30 3.93
CA ALA A 57 -13.32 11.29 2.49
C ALA A 57 -12.08 10.87 1.68
N GLY A 58 -10.89 11.37 2.03
CA GLY A 58 -9.64 10.93 1.42
C GLY A 58 -9.34 9.46 1.68
N LEU A 59 -9.63 8.96 2.89
CA LEU A 59 -9.49 7.56 3.26
C LEU A 59 -10.40 6.67 2.41
N ALA A 60 -11.67 7.06 2.26
CA ALA A 60 -12.64 6.36 1.43
C ALA A 60 -12.21 6.35 -0.05
N LEU A 61 -11.67 7.46 -0.56
CA LEU A 61 -11.14 7.56 -1.93
C LEU A 61 -9.96 6.60 -2.16
N ILE A 62 -9.02 6.52 -1.21
CA ILE A 62 -7.85 5.63 -1.28
C ILE A 62 -8.30 4.17 -1.26
N ILE A 63 -9.19 3.79 -0.34
CA ILE A 63 -9.72 2.42 -0.27
C ILE A 63 -10.45 2.06 -1.56
N GLY A 64 -11.31 2.97 -2.06
CA GLY A 64 -12.02 2.78 -3.32
C GLY A 64 -11.08 2.59 -4.51
N GLY A 65 -10.03 3.40 -4.60
CA GLY A 65 -9.00 3.29 -5.64
C GLY A 65 -8.19 1.99 -5.58
N ILE A 66 -7.86 1.52 -4.37
CA ILE A 66 -7.15 0.25 -4.16
C ILE A 66 -8.03 -0.94 -4.55
N LEU A 67 -9.28 -0.96 -4.07
CA LEU A 67 -10.25 -2.01 -4.43
C LEU A 67 -10.46 -2.05 -5.94
N PHE A 68 -10.68 -0.90 -6.58
CA PHE A 68 -10.83 -0.81 -8.03
C PHE A 68 -9.59 -1.32 -8.79
N GLN A 69 -8.37 -0.97 -8.32
CA GLN A 69 -7.13 -1.51 -8.87
C GLN A 69 -7.05 -3.03 -8.71
N GLN A 70 -7.41 -3.59 -7.55
CA GLN A 70 -7.37 -5.03 -7.31
C GLN A 70 -8.36 -5.78 -8.22
N PHE A 71 -9.58 -5.26 -8.39
CA PHE A 71 -10.59 -5.88 -9.26
C PHE A 71 -10.25 -5.78 -10.75
N SER A 72 -9.75 -4.63 -11.23
CA SER A 72 -9.33 -4.48 -12.63
C SER A 72 -8.12 -5.36 -12.97
N LYS A 73 -7.21 -5.54 -12.02
CA LYS A 73 -6.03 -6.39 -12.21
C LYS A 73 -6.38 -7.88 -12.37
N LYS A 74 -7.39 -8.35 -11.63
CA LYS A 74 -7.90 -9.73 -11.73
C LYS A 74 -8.44 -10.02 -13.14
N LYS A 75 -9.11 -9.04 -13.77
CA LYS A 75 -9.69 -9.18 -15.12
C LYS A 75 -8.65 -9.33 -16.24
N ASN A 76 -7.45 -8.77 -16.07
CA ASN A 76 -6.40 -8.81 -17.09
C ASN A 76 -5.58 -10.12 -17.10
N GLN A 77 -5.77 -11.01 -16.12
CA GLN A 77 -5.16 -12.34 -16.12
C GLN A 77 -6.09 -13.43 -16.71
N GLU A 78 -7.38 -13.15 -16.85
CA GLU A 78 -8.37 -14.09 -17.42
C GLU A 78 -8.38 -14.09 -18.96
N SER A 79 -7.91 -13.02 -19.61
CA SER A 79 -7.89 -12.86 -21.07
C SER A 79 -6.68 -13.48 -21.79
N LEU A 80 -5.74 -14.08 -21.06
CA LEU A 80 -4.55 -14.77 -21.62
C LEU A 80 -4.63 -16.31 -21.51
N ASN A 81 -5.76 -16.86 -21.04
CA ASN A 81 -6.04 -18.30 -20.95
C ASN A 81 -7.31 -18.72 -21.73
N VAL A 82 -7.67 -17.96 -22.78
CA VAL A 82 -8.72 -18.32 -23.76
C VAL A 82 -8.11 -18.66 -25.09
#